data_AF-A0A957KK87-F1
#
_entry.id   AF-A0A957KK87-F1
#
_cell.length_a   1.000
_cell.length_b   1.000
_cell.length_c   1.000
_cell.angle_alpha   90.00
_cell.angle_beta   90.00
_cell.angle_gamma   90.00
#
_symmetry.space_group_name_H-M   'P 1'
#
loop_
_entity.id
_entity.type
_entity.pdbx_description
1 polymer ?
#
loop_
_entity_poly.entity_id
_entity_poly.type
_entity_poly.pdbx_seq_one_letter_code
_entity_poly.pdbx_strand_id
1 'polypeptide(L)'
;MVRNEDQWSVEQVRVEEDALIDFQFAVIDALNERGWSRADLASLIGVSRARVSQLLSSGANPTLKLVGRVSAALNLTLRYTQQARPGSDAVDREADYPLDEPQGEFRKILQRQRIHAGTWRTPAARPANQNSAGLRKAA
;
A
#
# COMPACT_ATOMS: atom_id res chain seq x y z
N MET A 1 27.57 -31.25 -3.74
CA MET A 1 26.36 -30.96 -2.92
C MET A 1 25.45 -30.09 -3.78
N VAL A 2 24.61 -30.71 -4.59
CA VAL A 2 23.64 -30.01 -5.45
C VAL A 2 22.56 -29.48 -4.51
N ARG A 3 22.37 -28.16 -4.44
CA ARG A 3 21.20 -27.59 -3.75
C ARG A 3 19.98 -28.14 -4.48
N ASN A 4 19.15 -28.87 -3.77
CA ASN A 4 17.89 -29.40 -4.26
C ASN A 4 17.12 -28.23 -4.87
N GLU A 5 16.95 -28.26 -6.19
CA GLU A 5 16.35 -27.15 -6.94
C GLU A 5 14.93 -26.92 -6.42
N ASP A 6 14.65 -25.65 -6.13
CA ASP A 6 13.40 -25.11 -5.63
C ASP A 6 12.22 -25.49 -6.54
N GLN A 7 11.63 -26.68 -6.38
CA GLN A 7 10.37 -27.00 -7.04
C GLN A 7 9.23 -26.41 -6.24
N TRP A 8 8.96 -25.12 -6.49
CA TRP A 8 7.72 -24.48 -6.09
C TRP A 8 6.56 -25.19 -6.80
N SER A 9 5.52 -25.54 -6.05
CA SER A 9 4.29 -26.07 -6.63
C SER A 9 3.61 -24.99 -7.48
N VAL A 10 2.85 -25.42 -8.49
CA VAL A 10 2.02 -24.53 -9.32
C VAL A 10 1.14 -23.62 -8.45
N GLU A 11 0.64 -24.14 -7.34
CA GLU A 11 -0.17 -23.37 -6.40
C GLU A 11 0.63 -22.26 -5.70
N GLN A 12 1.87 -22.53 -5.29
CA GLN A 12 2.71 -21.49 -4.68
C GLN A 12 3.05 -20.39 -5.69
N VAL A 13 3.42 -20.77 -6.93
CA VAL A 13 3.66 -19.79 -8.01
C VAL A 13 2.41 -18.95 -8.25
N ARG A 14 1.23 -19.59 -8.27
CA ARG A 14 -0.04 -18.87 -8.43
C ARG A 14 -0.28 -17.86 -7.32
N VAL A 15 -0.09 -18.25 -6.05
CA VAL A 15 -0.27 -17.33 -4.92
C VAL A 15 0.68 -16.13 -5.00
N GLU A 16 1.92 -16.34 -5.44
CA GLU A 16 2.88 -15.25 -5.65
C GLU A 16 2.44 -14.29 -6.77
N GLU A 17 2.05 -14.84 -7.91
CA GLU A 17 1.60 -14.06 -9.06
C GLU A 17 0.29 -13.31 -8.76
N ASP A 18 -0.69 -13.96 -8.13
CA ASP A 18 -1.95 -13.35 -7.72
C ASP A 18 -1.70 -12.17 -6.77
N ALA A 19 -0.80 -12.31 -5.78
CA ALA A 19 -0.45 -11.24 -4.87
C ALA A 19 0.23 -10.04 -5.57
N LEU A 20 1.09 -10.31 -6.56
CA LEU A 20 1.72 -9.26 -7.36
C LEU A 20 0.68 -8.53 -8.23
N ILE A 21 -0.18 -9.29 -8.90
CA ILE A 21 -1.22 -8.81 -9.80
C ILE A 21 -2.21 -7.92 -9.03
N ASP A 22 -2.70 -8.39 -7.88
CA ASP A 22 -3.62 -7.63 -7.03
C ASP A 22 -3.02 -6.29 -6.61
N PHE A 23 -1.76 -6.30 -6.19
CA PHE A 23 -1.05 -5.07 -5.84
C PHE A 23 -0.90 -4.13 -7.05
N GLN A 24 -0.53 -4.66 -8.22
CA GLN A 24 -0.37 -3.85 -9.43
C GLN A 24 -1.69 -3.21 -9.88
N PHE A 25 -2.80 -3.95 -9.83
CA PHE A 25 -4.12 -3.42 -10.14
C PHE A 25 -4.54 -2.33 -9.15
N ALA A 26 -4.39 -2.57 -7.84
CA ALA A 26 -4.70 -1.55 -6.83
C ALA A 26 -3.91 -0.25 -7.06
N VAL A 27 -2.64 -0.34 -7.49
CA VAL A 27 -1.84 0.83 -7.85
C VAL A 27 -2.37 1.51 -9.12
N ILE A 28 -2.65 0.75 -10.18
CA ILE A 28 -3.14 1.29 -11.45
C ILE A 28 -4.48 1.99 -11.26
N ASP A 29 -5.40 1.38 -10.53
CA ASP A 29 -6.73 1.94 -10.25
C ASP A 29 -6.61 3.24 -9.46
N ALA A 30 -5.82 3.26 -8.38
CA ALA A 30 -5.60 4.46 -7.59
C ALA A 30 -4.96 5.60 -8.40
N LEU A 31 -4.09 5.30 -9.38
CA LEU A 31 -3.55 6.31 -10.28
C LEU A 31 -4.61 6.83 -11.25
N ASN A 32 -5.40 5.93 -11.85
CA ASN A 32 -6.45 6.28 -12.80
C ASN A 32 -7.53 7.16 -12.14
N GLU A 33 -8.00 6.79 -10.95
CA GLU A 33 -8.99 7.55 -10.17
C GLU A 33 -8.53 8.98 -9.88
N ARG A 34 -7.23 9.19 -9.73
CA ARG A 34 -6.62 10.51 -9.45
C ARG A 34 -6.18 11.26 -10.71
N GLY A 35 -6.27 10.63 -11.89
CA GLY A 35 -5.68 11.15 -13.12
C GLY A 35 -4.16 11.30 -13.04
N TRP A 36 -3.48 10.49 -12.22
CA TRP A 36 -2.04 10.54 -12.02
C TRP A 36 -1.30 9.66 -13.02
N SER A 37 -0.16 10.16 -13.50
CA SER A 37 0.76 9.40 -14.32
C SER A 37 1.74 8.58 -13.47
N ARG A 38 2.42 7.62 -14.10
CA ARG A 38 3.55 6.91 -13.49
C ARG A 38 4.70 7.85 -13.06
N ALA A 39 4.85 8.99 -13.73
CA ALA A 39 5.86 9.99 -13.37
C ALA A 39 5.49 10.75 -12.09
N ASP A 40 4.19 10.97 -11.86
CA ASP A 40 3.69 11.56 -10.63
C ASP A 40 3.93 10.63 -9.45
N LEU A 41 3.62 9.33 -9.62
CA LEU A 41 3.94 8.33 -8.60
C LEU A 41 5.44 8.26 -8.32
N ALA A 42 6.28 8.26 -9.35
CA ALA A 42 7.74 8.23 -9.22
C ALA A 42 8.26 9.41 -8.38
N SER A 43 7.76 10.60 -8.68
CA SER A 43 8.09 11.84 -7.95
C SER A 43 7.62 11.77 -6.50
N LEU A 44 6.41 11.26 -6.26
CA LEU A 44 5.81 11.16 -4.94
C LEU A 44 6.56 10.19 -4.01
N ILE A 45 7.00 9.03 -4.53
CA ILE A 45 7.70 8.02 -3.72
C ILE A 45 9.23 8.13 -3.79
N GLY A 46 9.75 9.12 -4.51
CA GLY A 46 11.19 9.42 -4.61
C GLY A 46 12.00 8.34 -5.33
N VAL A 47 11.48 7.79 -6.44
CA VAL A 47 12.18 6.80 -7.28
C VAL A 47 12.18 7.22 -8.74
N SER A 48 12.96 6.52 -9.58
CA SER A 48 12.97 6.79 -11.02
C SER A 48 11.68 6.33 -11.70
N ARG A 49 11.29 7.00 -12.80
CA ARG A 49 10.17 6.56 -13.65
C ARG A 49 10.37 5.12 -14.16
N ALA A 50 11.62 4.75 -14.47
CA ALA A 50 11.96 3.39 -14.86
C ALA A 50 11.64 2.37 -13.75
N ARG A 51 11.89 2.72 -12.48
CA ARG A 51 11.54 1.86 -11.34
C ARG A 51 10.04 1.67 -11.20
N VAL A 52 9.23 2.71 -11.46
CA VAL A 52 7.76 2.59 -11.50
C VAL A 52 7.30 1.75 -12.69
N SER A 53 7.90 1.91 -13.87
CA SER A 53 7.58 1.04 -15.01
C SER A 53 7.91 -0.43 -14.73
N GLN A 54 9.05 -0.70 -14.09
CA GLN A 54 9.42 -2.05 -13.67
C GLN A 54 8.45 -2.59 -12.61
N LEU A 55 8.02 -1.76 -11.66
CA LEU A 55 7.04 -2.13 -10.63
C LEU A 55 5.73 -2.68 -11.22
N LEU A 56 5.31 -2.12 -12.36
CA LEU A 56 4.05 -2.42 -13.05
C LEU A 56 4.22 -3.37 -14.24
N SER A 57 5.34 -4.09 -14.31
CA SER A 57 5.58 -5.14 -15.31
C SER A 57 5.28 -6.52 -14.74
N SER A 58 4.93 -7.49 -15.59
CA SER A 58 4.57 -8.84 -15.14
C SER A 58 5.65 -9.53 -14.32
N GLY A 59 6.93 -9.40 -14.68
CA GLY A 59 8.05 -10.00 -13.94
C GLY A 59 8.56 -9.16 -12.75
N ALA A 60 7.73 -8.29 -12.19
CA ALA A 60 8.15 -7.43 -11.09
C ALA A 60 8.33 -8.21 -9.80
N ASN A 61 9.42 -7.94 -9.07
CA ASN A 61 9.61 -8.44 -7.72
C ASN A 61 9.88 -7.25 -6.77
N PRO A 62 8.84 -6.49 -6.39
CA PRO A 62 8.99 -5.38 -5.47
C PRO A 62 9.27 -5.89 -4.06
N THR A 63 10.18 -5.21 -3.36
CA THR A 63 10.34 -5.47 -1.93
C THR A 63 9.10 -5.02 -1.18
N LEU A 64 8.74 -5.69 -0.08
CA LEU A 64 7.63 -5.25 0.78
C LEU A 64 7.77 -3.80 1.28
N LYS A 65 9.01 -3.30 1.43
CA LYS A 65 9.27 -1.88 1.74
C LYS A 65 8.78 -0.93 0.64
N LEU A 66 8.96 -1.31 -0.63
CA LEU A 66 8.47 -0.52 -1.77
C LEU A 66 6.95 -0.59 -1.84
N VAL A 67 6.37 -1.78 -1.65
CA VAL A 67 4.90 -1.98 -1.58
C VAL A 67 4.29 -1.08 -0.50
N GLY A 68 4.85 -1.08 0.71
CA GLY A 68 4.39 -0.21 1.81
C GLY A 68 4.51 1.28 1.48
N ARG A 69 5.61 1.70 0.83
CA ARG A 69 5.80 3.11 0.43
C ARG A 69 4.77 3.56 -0.62
N VAL A 70 4.53 2.72 -1.62
CA VAL A 70 3.53 2.98 -2.67
C VAL A 70 2.14 3.02 -2.06
N SER A 71 1.82 2.09 -1.18
CA SER A 71 0.53 2.03 -0.49
C SER A 71 0.29 3.30 0.35
N ALA A 72 1.28 3.74 1.12
CA ALA A 72 1.19 4.99 1.89
C ALA A 72 1.01 6.22 0.99
N ALA A 73 1.75 6.32 -0.12
CA ALA A 73 1.63 7.41 -1.07
C ALA A 73 0.26 7.45 -1.78
N LEU A 74 -0.33 6.28 -2.00
CA LEU A 74 -1.63 6.12 -2.62
C LEU A 74 -2.78 5.99 -1.63
N ASN A 75 -2.55 6.20 -0.32
CA ASN A 75 -3.58 6.04 0.72
C ASN A 75 -4.31 4.68 0.64
N LEU A 76 -3.58 3.63 0.29
CA LEU A 76 -4.06 2.24 0.25
C LEU A 76 -3.76 1.56 1.59
N THR A 77 -4.69 0.72 2.04
CA THR A 77 -4.52 -0.11 3.24
C THR A 77 -4.18 -1.54 2.83
N LEU A 78 -3.16 -2.13 3.45
CA LEU A 78 -2.81 -3.54 3.28
C LEU A 78 -3.44 -4.34 4.42
N ARG A 79 -4.18 -5.40 4.11
CA ARG A 79 -4.78 -6.29 5.10
C ARG A 79 -4.28 -7.71 4.84
N TYR A 80 -3.71 -8.32 5.88
CA TYR A 80 -3.32 -9.73 5.86
C TYR A 80 -4.35 -10.51 6.69
N THR A 81 -5.02 -11.45 6.05
CA THR A 81 -5.99 -12.33 6.71
C THR A 81 -5.48 -13.77 6.66
N GLN A 82 -5.79 -14.55 7.68
CA GLN A 82 -5.58 -15.99 7.63
C GLN A 82 -6.71 -16.60 6.82
N GLN A 83 -6.40 -17.52 5.91
CA GLN A 83 -7.44 -18.36 5.33
C GLN A 83 -8.14 -19.13 6.46
N ALA A 84 -9.47 -19.14 6.42
CA ALA A 84 -10.25 -19.93 7.37
C ALA A 84 -9.81 -21.39 7.25
N ARG A 85 -9.29 -21.97 8.35
CA ARG A 85 -9.04 -23.40 8.37
C ARG A 85 -10.40 -24.09 8.33
N PRO A 86 -10.63 -25.07 7.43
CA PRO A 86 -11.87 -25.82 7.46
C PRO A 86 -12.05 -26.46 8.83
N GLY A 87 -13.11 -26.06 9.55
CA GLY A 87 -13.44 -26.57 10.89
C GLY A 87 -12.98 -25.73 12.09
N SER A 88 -12.39 -24.54 11.90
CA SER A 88 -12.19 -23.60 13.01
C SER A 88 -13.29 -22.55 13.05
N ASP A 89 -14.00 -22.43 14.17
CA ASP A 89 -14.79 -21.24 14.52
C ASP A 89 -13.83 -20.05 14.70
N ALA A 90 -13.35 -19.51 13.58
CA ALA A 90 -12.41 -18.41 13.56
C ALA A 90 -13.19 -17.14 13.91
N VAL A 91 -13.15 -16.77 15.18
CA VAL A 91 -13.57 -15.45 15.64
C VAL A 91 -12.70 -14.43 14.91
N ASP A 92 -13.31 -13.58 14.09
CA ASP A 92 -12.68 -12.41 13.49
C ASP A 92 -12.14 -11.51 14.61
N ARG A 93 -10.94 -11.80 15.12
CA ARG A 93 -10.20 -10.84 15.90
C ARG A 93 -9.65 -9.85 14.89
N GLU A 94 -10.37 -8.76 14.66
CA GLU A 94 -9.77 -7.51 14.19
C GLU A 94 -8.54 -7.31 15.09
N ALA A 95 -7.36 -7.50 14.52
CA ALA A 95 -6.14 -7.36 15.29
C ALA A 95 -6.02 -5.86 15.60
N ASP A 96 -6.47 -5.48 16.79
CA ASP A 96 -6.41 -4.13 17.34
C ASP A 96 -4.94 -3.80 17.65
N TYR A 97 -4.16 -3.64 16.58
CA TYR A 97 -2.82 -3.08 16.64
C TYR A 97 -3.00 -1.56 16.65
N PRO A 98 -2.80 -0.87 17.78
CA PRO A 98 -2.81 0.59 17.79
C PRO A 98 -1.78 1.08 16.76
N LEU A 99 -2.28 1.70 15.68
CA LEU A 99 -1.50 2.19 14.54
C LEU A 99 -0.65 3.43 14.91
N ASP A 100 -0.88 3.95 16.11
CA ASP A 100 -0.45 5.24 16.62
C ASP A 100 0.78 5.17 17.55
N GLU A 101 1.20 3.99 18.01
CA GLU A 101 2.44 3.82 18.77
C GLU A 101 3.50 2.97 18.04
N PRO A 102 4.67 3.55 17.68
CA PRO A 102 5.77 2.76 17.12
C PRO A 102 6.36 1.84 18.21
N GLN A 103 6.02 0.56 18.14
CA GLN A 103 6.58 -0.54 18.96
C GLN A 103 8.12 -0.54 18.90
N GLY A 104 8.80 -1.01 19.95
CA GLY A 104 10.25 -0.79 20.20
C GLY A 104 11.24 -0.99 19.03
N GLU A 105 11.08 -2.02 18.19
CA GLU A 105 11.91 -2.24 16.99
C GLU A 105 11.69 -1.15 15.93
N PHE A 106 10.47 -0.64 15.80
CA PHE A 106 10.12 0.48 14.90
C PHE A 106 10.83 1.77 15.32
N ARG A 107 10.99 2.04 16.63
CA ARG A 107 11.78 3.19 17.13
C ARG A 107 13.23 3.11 16.68
N LYS A 108 13.86 1.93 16.74
CA LYS A 108 15.25 1.72 16.28
C LYS A 108 15.36 1.93 14.76
N ILE A 109 14.37 1.47 13.99
CA ILE A 109 14.31 1.69 12.54
C ILE A 109 14.18 3.18 12.21
N LEU A 110 13.31 3.92 12.90
CA LEU A 110 13.14 5.36 12.71
C LEU A 110 14.40 6.15 13.05
N GLN A 111 15.07 5.82 14.17
CA GLN A 111 16.35 6.40 14.56
C GLN A 111 17.44 6.14 13.50
N ARG A 112 17.53 4.90 13.01
CA ARG A 112 18.51 4.51 11.98
C ARG A 112 18.30 5.26 10.66
N GLN A 113 17.05 5.57 10.31
CA GLN A 113 16.72 6.29 9.08
C GLN A 113 16.74 7.82 9.22
N ARG A 114 17.11 8.36 10.41
CA ARG A 114 17.09 9.80 10.71
C ARG A 114 15.73 10.47 10.44
N ILE A 115 14.64 9.70 10.58
CA ILE A 115 13.28 10.22 10.51
C ILE A 115 12.92 10.71 11.90
N HIS A 116 12.83 12.03 12.09
CA HIS A 116 12.19 12.57 13.29
C HIS A 116 10.70 12.25 13.19
N ALA A 117 10.15 11.60 14.22
CA ALA A 117 8.71 11.44 14.38
C ALA A 117 8.07 12.81 14.65
N GLY A 118 8.06 13.69 13.64
CA GLY A 118 7.15 14.82 13.60
C GLY A 118 5.76 14.24 13.64
N THR A 119 4.93 14.73 14.56
CA THR A 119 3.56 14.30 14.79
C THR A 119 2.87 13.95 13.48
N TRP A 120 2.51 12.68 13.29
CA TRP A 120 1.67 12.24 12.19
C TRP A 120 0.33 12.96 12.33
N ARG A 121 0.20 14.13 11.69
CA ARG A 121 -1.11 14.75 11.52
C ARG A 121 -1.73 14.12 10.29
N THR A 122 -2.77 13.31 10.50
CA THR A 122 -3.77 13.06 9.47
C THR A 122 -4.17 14.41 8.89
N PRO A 123 -4.04 14.66 7.57
CA PRO A 123 -4.61 15.86 6.98
C PRO A 123 -6.09 15.83 7.32
N ALA A 124 -6.56 16.79 8.11
CA ALA A 124 -7.97 16.92 8.40
C ALA A 124 -8.72 16.94 7.06
N ALA A 125 -9.74 16.09 6.93
CA ALA A 125 -10.61 16.11 5.78
C ALA A 125 -11.01 17.56 5.50
N ARG A 126 -10.72 18.05 4.29
CA ARG A 126 -11.12 19.40 3.87
C ARG A 126 -12.62 19.49 4.12
N PRO A 127 -13.12 20.46 4.91
CA PRO A 127 -14.56 20.60 5.06
C PRO A 127 -15.17 20.83 3.68
N ALA A 128 -16.26 20.12 3.40
CA ALA A 128 -17.03 20.28 2.18
C ALA A 128 -17.28 21.78 1.95
N ASN A 129 -16.94 22.25 0.74
CA ASN A 129 -17.16 23.62 0.32
C ASN A 129 -18.64 24.00 0.53
N GLN A 130 -18.91 24.91 1.48
CA GLN A 130 -20.27 25.38 1.79
C GLN A 130 -20.80 26.41 0.77
N ASN A 131 -20.08 26.70 -0.31
CA ASN A 131 -20.53 27.64 -1.36
C ASN A 131 -21.35 26.95 -2.47
N SER A 132 -22.41 26.24 -2.12
CA SER A 132 -23.45 25.82 -3.09
C SER A 132 -24.87 26.23 -2.71
N ALA A 133 -25.04 27.08 -1.70
CA ALA A 133 -26.33 27.67 -1.34
C ALA A 133 -26.27 29.21 -1.38
N GLY A 134 -26.30 29.79 -2.58
CA GLY A 134 -26.23 31.25 -2.67
C GLY A 134 -26.26 31.88 -4.06
N LEU A 135 -26.94 31.29 -5.06
CA LEU A 135 -27.21 31.99 -6.31
C LEU A 135 -28.57 31.59 -6.89
N ARG A 136 -29.65 32.13 -6.31
CA ARG A 136 -30.88 32.49 -7.03
C ARG A 136 -31.56 33.67 -6.33
N LYS A 137 -31.37 34.88 -6.86
CA LYS A 137 -32.36 35.95 -6.82
C LYS A 137 -32.44 36.62 -8.19
N ALA A 138 -33.67 36.98 -8.54
CA ALA A 138 -34.14 37.86 -9.61
C ALA A 138 -34.24 37.27 -11.04
N ALA A 139 -35.44 36.83 -11.38
CA ALA A 139 -36.30 37.51 -12.36
C ALA A 139 -37.76 37.27 -11.97
#